data_AF-X1R4L6-F1
#
_entry.id   AF-X1R4L6-F1
#
_cell.length_a   1.000
_cell.length_b   1.000
_cell.length_c   1.000
_cell.angle_alpha   90.00
_cell.angle_beta   90.00
_cell.angle_gamma   90.00
#
_symmetry.space_group_name_H-M   'P 1'
#
loop_
_entity.id
_entity.type
_entity.pdbx_description
1 polymer ?
#
loop_
_entity_poly.entity_id
_entity_poly.type
_entity_poly.pdbx_seq_one_letter_code
_entity_poly.pdbx_strand_id
1 'polypeptide(L)'
;MQKEGKIGRIEVELKRENKKTSGDIKIPTALDQSETTLIAAAIETIERIGPCDSQIEVERIEDVRGSKRDYIIERAKKLMKSIEGSADSREISNEIKTSARIAGIKEYGDEKLPCGDISGKEVIVVEGRADVLNLMRNGVSNVIAMNGTKLPDTIKELSKEKEIILFIDGDRGGK
;
A
#
# COMPACT_ATOMS: atom_id res chain seq x y z
N MET A 1 20.29 -3.49 0.17
CA MET A 1 21.02 -3.93 1.37
C MET A 1 19.98 -4.25 2.44
N GLN A 2 19.90 -5.55 2.78
CA GLN A 2 19.06 -6.24 3.79
C GLN A 2 17.70 -5.63 4.17
N LYS A 3 16.62 -6.10 3.53
CA LYS A 3 15.30 -6.15 4.16
C LYS A 3 15.26 -7.45 4.97
N GLU A 4 15.67 -7.43 6.23
CA GLU A 4 15.38 -8.58 7.11
C GLU A 4 13.88 -8.61 7.37
N GLY A 5 13.14 -9.38 6.57
CA GLY A 5 11.77 -9.73 6.91
C GLY A 5 11.80 -10.58 8.18
N LYS A 6 11.01 -10.19 9.17
CA LYS A 6 10.92 -10.89 10.46
C LYS A 6 9.61 -11.65 10.52
N ILE A 7 9.68 -12.86 11.06
CA ILE A 7 8.50 -13.59 11.52
C ILE A 7 8.13 -13.00 12.87
N GLY A 8 6.86 -12.60 13.00
CA GLY A 8 6.29 -12.10 14.24
C GLY A 8 5.98 -13.22 15.22
N ARG A 9 5.23 -12.91 16.27
CA ARG A 9 4.83 -13.90 17.25
C ARG A 9 3.85 -14.90 16.61
N ILE A 10 4.22 -16.17 16.60
CA ILE A 10 3.33 -17.25 16.19
C ILE A 10 2.24 -17.41 17.26
N GLU A 11 0.99 -17.32 16.84
CA GLU A 11 -0.18 -17.50 17.70
C GLU A 11 -0.81 -18.85 17.37
N VAL A 12 -1.09 -19.64 18.40
CA VAL A 12 -1.68 -20.97 18.24
C VAL A 12 -2.90 -21.05 19.13
N GLU A 13 -4.06 -21.33 18.53
CA GLU A 13 -5.32 -21.54 19.23
C GLU A 13 -5.68 -23.02 19.13
N LEU A 14 -5.61 -23.75 20.25
CA LEU A 14 -5.88 -25.19 20.28
C LEU A 14 -7.20 -25.48 20.99
N LYS A 15 -7.95 -26.43 20.45
CA LYS A 15 -9.12 -27.05 21.07
C LYS A 15 -8.85 -28.54 21.22
N ARG A 16 -9.10 -29.05 22.42
CA ARG A 16 -8.94 -30.47 22.73
C ARG A 16 -10.31 -31.08 23.00
N GLU A 17 -10.67 -32.06 22.18
CA GLU A 17 -11.86 -32.88 22.38
C GLU A 17 -11.44 -34.35 22.45
N ASN A 18 -11.72 -34.98 23.60
CA ASN A 18 -11.31 -36.35 23.90
C ASN A 18 -9.78 -36.54 23.75
N LYS A 19 -9.38 -37.41 22.81
CA LYS A 19 -7.98 -37.75 22.47
C LYS A 19 -7.47 -37.02 21.23
N LYS A 20 -8.24 -36.09 20.64
CA LYS A 20 -7.84 -35.32 19.47
C LYS A 20 -7.64 -33.85 19.85
N THR A 21 -6.66 -33.22 19.21
CA THR A 21 -6.41 -31.79 19.30
C THR A 21 -6.52 -31.21 17.90
N SER A 22 -7.33 -30.18 17.73
CA SER A 22 -7.42 -29.39 16.50
C SER A 22 -7.17 -27.93 16.86
N GLY A 23 -6.81 -27.10 15.88
CA GLY A 23 -6.55 -25.70 16.14
C GLY A 23 -6.00 -24.94 14.96
N ASP A 24 -5.86 -23.64 15.17
CA ASP A 24 -5.43 -22.69 14.16
C ASP A 24 -4.04 -22.14 14.52
N ILE A 25 -3.16 -22.03 13.52
CA ILE A 25 -1.83 -21.45 13.64
C ILE A 25 -1.80 -20.16 12.82
N LYS A 26 -1.59 -19.02 13.48
CA LYS A 26 -1.47 -17.71 12.83
C LYS A 26 -0.04 -17.24 12.89
N ILE A 27 0.55 -16.97 11.72
CA ILE A 27 1.95 -16.57 11.58
C ILE A 27 2.02 -15.18 10.95
N PRO A 28 2.12 -14.12 11.74
CA PRO A 28 2.35 -12.78 11.21
C PRO A 28 3.77 -12.69 10.66
N THR A 29 3.93 -12.12 9.47
CA THR A 29 5.25 -11.94 8.85
C THR A 29 5.37 -10.61 8.13
N ALA A 30 6.59 -10.06 8.12
CA ALA A 30 6.97 -8.89 7.33
C ALA A 30 7.72 -9.26 6.03
N LEU A 31 7.82 -10.56 5.73
CA LEU A 31 8.46 -11.09 4.52
C LEU A 31 7.68 -10.73 3.24
N ASP A 32 8.31 -10.93 2.08
CA ASP A 32 7.60 -10.79 0.82
C ASP A 32 6.70 -11.99 0.51
N GLN A 33 5.93 -11.90 -0.57
CA GLN A 33 4.95 -12.94 -0.94
C GLN A 33 5.63 -14.28 -1.26
N SER A 34 6.80 -14.26 -1.90
CA SER A 34 7.55 -15.46 -2.27
C SER A 34 8.06 -16.19 -1.04
N GLU A 35 8.72 -15.47 -0.14
CA GLU A 35 9.24 -15.99 1.13
C GLU A 35 8.10 -16.49 2.04
N THR A 36 7.00 -15.75 2.12
CA THR A 36 5.83 -16.12 2.92
C THR A 36 5.20 -17.42 2.41
N THR A 37 5.07 -17.58 1.09
CA THR A 37 4.51 -18.79 0.48
C THR A 37 5.40 -20.00 0.71
N LEU A 38 6.72 -19.82 0.64
CA LEU A 38 7.68 -20.88 0.91
C LEU A 38 7.60 -21.37 2.37
N ILE A 39 7.47 -20.46 3.33
CA ILE A 39 7.28 -20.81 4.74
C ILE A 39 5.96 -21.55 4.95
N ALA A 40 4.87 -21.08 4.34
CA ALA A 40 3.57 -21.74 4.44
C ALA A 40 3.65 -23.19 3.95
N ALA A 41 4.24 -23.41 2.77
CA ALA A 41 4.47 -24.75 2.23
C ALA A 41 5.37 -25.61 3.14
N ALA A 42 6.43 -25.03 3.73
CA ALA A 42 7.32 -25.74 4.64
C ALA A 42 6.64 -26.16 5.97
N ILE A 43 5.61 -25.43 6.40
CA ILE A 43 4.83 -25.77 7.60
C ILE A 43 3.84 -26.89 7.31
N GLU A 44 3.28 -26.92 6.10
CA GLU A 44 2.34 -27.95 5.66
C GLU A 44 2.98 -29.35 5.61
N THR A 45 4.31 -29.44 5.45
CA THR A 45 5.05 -30.72 5.48
C THR A 45 5.26 -31.29 6.89
N ILE A 46 4.80 -30.61 7.94
CA ILE A 46 4.95 -31.11 9.31
C ILE A 46 3.92 -32.21 9.58
N GLU A 47 4.38 -33.45 9.47
CA GLU A 47 3.57 -34.65 9.70
C GLU A 47 3.50 -35.08 11.18
N ARG A 48 4.26 -34.42 12.07
CA ARG A 48 4.34 -34.82 13.48
C ARG A 48 4.56 -33.66 14.44
N ILE A 49 3.74 -33.60 15.50
CA ILE A 49 3.88 -32.63 16.61
C ILE A 49 4.00 -33.40 17.93
N GLY A 50 5.19 -33.37 18.52
CA GLY A 50 5.50 -34.15 19.72
C GLY A 50 5.36 -35.65 19.47
N PRO A 51 4.67 -36.41 20.34
CA PRO A 51 4.49 -37.85 20.14
C PRO A 51 3.39 -38.20 19.14
N CYS A 52 2.62 -37.23 18.63
CA CYS A 52 1.43 -37.46 17.82
C CYS A 52 1.64 -37.09 16.35
N ASP A 53 1.01 -37.85 15.46
CA ASP A 53 0.90 -37.50 14.04
C ASP A 53 0.03 -36.24 13.88
N SER A 54 0.37 -35.41 12.89
CA SER A 54 -0.33 -34.17 12.57
C SER A 54 -0.61 -34.08 11.08
N GLN A 55 -1.71 -33.41 10.76
CA GLN A 55 -2.01 -32.94 9.42
C GLN A 55 -2.22 -31.42 9.53
N ILE A 56 -1.43 -30.67 8.78
CA ILE A 56 -1.51 -29.21 8.70
C ILE A 56 -1.88 -28.87 7.26
N GLU A 57 -2.75 -27.88 7.08
CA GLU A 57 -3.17 -27.38 5.77
C GLU A 57 -3.13 -25.85 5.79
N VAL A 58 -2.64 -25.24 4.71
CA VAL A 58 -2.62 -23.77 4.60
C VAL A 58 -4.01 -23.28 4.21
N GLU A 59 -4.76 -22.77 5.18
CA GLU A 59 -6.11 -22.23 4.93
C GLU A 59 -6.08 -21.00 4.02
N ARG A 60 -5.20 -20.02 4.32
CA ARG A 60 -5.13 -18.73 3.60
C ARG A 60 -3.83 -17.97 3.85
N ILE A 61 -3.43 -17.17 2.87
CA ILE A 61 -2.33 -16.19 2.97
C ILE A 61 -2.89 -14.80 2.63
N GLU A 62 -2.78 -13.85 3.55
CA GLU A 62 -3.39 -12.52 3.43
C GLU A 62 -2.36 -11.39 3.65
N ASP A 63 -2.33 -10.41 2.73
CA ASP A 63 -1.59 -9.16 2.96
C ASP A 63 -2.46 -8.15 3.72
N VAL A 64 -2.31 -8.15 5.05
CA VAL A 64 -3.07 -7.27 5.95
C VAL A 64 -2.49 -5.85 6.06
N ARG A 65 -1.40 -5.52 5.34
CA ARG A 65 -0.72 -4.22 5.48
C ARG A 65 -1.56 -3.06 4.97
N GLY A 66 -2.30 -3.26 3.88
CA GLY A 66 -3.21 -2.24 3.34
C GLY A 66 -4.36 -1.95 4.29
N SER A 67 -5.11 -2.99 4.67
CA SER A 67 -6.28 -2.87 5.54
C SER A 67 -5.96 -2.38 6.95
N LYS A 68 -4.83 -2.78 7.55
CA LYS A 68 -4.39 -2.24 8.85
C LYS A 68 -4.09 -0.76 8.79
N ARG A 69 -3.48 -0.26 7.70
CA ARG A 69 -3.17 1.17 7.58
C ARG A 69 -4.45 2.00 7.55
N ASP A 70 -5.43 1.59 6.74
CA ASP A 70 -6.71 2.27 6.66
C ASP A 70 -7.46 2.24 7.99
N TYR A 71 -7.44 1.09 8.68
CA TYR A 71 -7.98 0.97 10.03
C TYR A 71 -7.30 1.93 11.02
N ILE A 72 -5.96 2.01 11.01
CA ILE A 72 -5.21 2.91 11.89
C ILE A 72 -5.58 4.37 11.61
N ILE A 73 -5.67 4.76 10.33
CA ILE A 73 -6.06 6.12 9.93
C ILE A 73 -7.48 6.44 10.40
N GLU A 74 -8.45 5.54 10.15
CA GLU A 74 -9.85 5.72 10.58
C GLU A 74 -9.98 5.74 12.11
N ARG A 75 -9.23 4.89 12.80
CA ARG A 75 -9.21 4.86 14.27
C ARG A 75 -8.62 6.14 14.84
N ALA A 76 -7.54 6.66 14.26
CA ALA A 76 -6.95 7.94 14.64
C ALA A 76 -7.96 9.10 14.45
N LYS A 77 -8.66 9.16 13.31
CA LYS A 77 -9.72 10.17 13.08
C LYS A 77 -10.82 10.12 14.15
N LYS A 78 -11.26 8.92 14.53
CA LYS A 78 -12.30 8.74 15.56
C LYS A 78 -11.82 9.17 16.94
N LEU A 79 -10.60 8.79 17.33
CA LEU A 79 -10.01 9.17 18.61
C LEU A 79 -9.78 10.69 18.71
N MET A 80 -9.42 11.33 17.59
CA MET A 80 -9.28 12.79 17.53
C MET A 80 -10.59 13.53 17.76
N LYS A 81 -11.72 13.01 17.25
CA LYS A 81 -13.05 13.59 17.50
C LYS A 81 -13.47 13.53 18.97
N SER A 82 -12.92 12.58 19.73
CA SER A 82 -13.20 12.46 21.18
C SER A 82 -12.31 13.33 22.06
N ILE A 83 -11.33 14.06 21.49
CA ILE A 83 -10.55 15.05 22.24
C ILE A 83 -11.33 16.37 22.21
N GLU A 84 -11.99 16.70 23.32
CA GLU A 84 -12.61 18.03 23.51
C GLU A 84 -11.52 19.08 23.82
N GLY A 85 -11.59 20.23 23.15
CA GLY A 85 -11.03 21.48 23.71
C GLY A 85 -9.71 22.05 23.17
N SER A 86 -9.22 21.75 21.97
CA SER A 86 -8.06 22.49 21.42
C SER A 86 -8.26 23.01 20.00
N ALA A 87 -8.08 24.33 19.84
CA ALA A 87 -8.16 25.07 18.59
C ALA A 87 -7.12 24.65 17.52
N ASP A 88 -6.15 23.78 17.85
CA ASP A 88 -5.15 23.19 16.95
C ASP A 88 -5.67 22.02 16.09
N SER A 89 -6.94 21.65 16.20
CA SER A 89 -7.51 20.49 15.48
C SER A 89 -7.48 20.63 13.95
N ARG A 90 -7.33 21.85 13.41
CA ARG A 90 -7.32 22.11 11.95
C ARG A 90 -5.96 21.89 11.29
N GLU A 91 -4.85 22.34 11.88
CA GLU A 91 -3.52 22.17 11.30
C GLU A 91 -3.07 20.71 11.32
N ILE A 92 -3.33 20.00 12.43
CA ILE A 92 -2.99 18.58 12.57
C ILE A 92 -3.90 17.69 11.69
N SER A 93 -5.18 18.07 11.51
CA SER A 93 -6.06 17.42 10.53
C SER A 93 -5.56 17.56 9.09
N ASN A 94 -4.94 18.70 8.76
CA ASN A 94 -4.33 18.90 7.45
C ASN A 94 -3.07 18.06 7.29
N GLU A 95 -2.24 17.89 8.31
CA GLU A 95 -1.08 16.99 8.24
C GLU A 95 -1.46 15.52 8.04
N ILE A 96 -2.50 15.03 8.73
CA ILE A 96 -2.96 13.64 8.55
C ILE A 96 -3.64 13.46 7.18
N LYS A 97 -4.45 14.43 6.72
CA LYS A 97 -5.00 14.41 5.34
C LYS A 97 -3.90 14.46 4.30
N THR A 98 -2.86 15.23 4.53
CA THR A 98 -1.70 15.35 3.63
C THR A 98 -0.90 14.05 3.63
N SER A 99 -0.68 13.42 4.79
CA SER A 99 -0.02 12.13 4.89
C SER A 99 -0.81 10.99 4.25
N ALA A 100 -2.15 10.99 4.36
CA ALA A 100 -3.02 10.03 3.65
C ALA A 100 -3.07 10.30 2.13
N ARG A 101 -2.99 11.56 1.70
CA ARG A 101 -2.93 11.93 0.27
C ARG A 101 -1.58 11.58 -0.37
N ILE A 102 -0.46 11.72 0.35
CA ILE A 102 0.88 11.34 -0.12
C ILE A 102 1.00 9.82 -0.27
N ALA A 103 0.26 9.04 0.51
CA ALA A 103 0.14 7.58 0.34
C ALA A 103 -0.67 7.16 -0.90
N GLY A 104 -1.28 8.11 -1.62
CA GLY A 104 -2.10 7.88 -2.80
C GLY A 104 -1.35 7.88 -4.14
N ILE A 105 -0.02 8.01 -4.15
CA ILE A 105 0.75 7.87 -5.39
C ILE A 105 0.69 6.42 -5.85
N LYS A 106 0.16 6.25 -7.05
CA LYS A 106 0.09 4.98 -7.78
C LYS A 106 1.09 5.02 -8.93
N GLU A 107 1.29 3.88 -9.56
CA GLU A 107 2.02 3.76 -10.82
C GLU A 107 1.01 3.42 -11.92
N TYR A 108 1.22 3.97 -13.11
CA TYR A 108 0.36 3.74 -14.28
C TYR A 108 1.16 3.35 -15.52
N GLY A 109 0.60 2.42 -16.29
CA GLY A 109 1.19 1.88 -17.52
C GLY A 109 2.41 0.99 -17.31
N ASP A 110 2.94 0.46 -18.41
CA ASP A 110 4.09 -0.44 -18.41
C ASP A 110 5.38 0.25 -17.94
N GLU A 111 5.47 1.56 -18.17
CA GLU A 111 6.58 2.41 -17.73
C GLU A 111 6.48 2.84 -16.25
N LYS A 112 5.43 2.40 -15.54
CA LYS A 112 5.22 2.62 -14.10
C LYS A 112 5.33 4.09 -13.70
N LEU A 113 4.65 4.95 -14.46
CA LEU A 113 4.70 6.39 -14.26
C LEU A 113 3.98 6.77 -12.97
N PRO A 114 4.61 7.57 -12.08
CA PRO A 114 3.97 7.96 -10.84
C PRO A 114 2.78 8.88 -11.12
N CYS A 115 1.63 8.58 -10.53
CA CYS A 115 0.39 9.31 -10.77
C CYS A 115 -0.47 9.41 -9.50
N GLY A 116 -1.40 10.36 -9.51
CA GLY A 116 -2.53 10.41 -8.58
C GLY A 116 -3.74 9.63 -9.11
N ASP A 117 -4.93 10.21 -8.95
CA ASP A 117 -6.18 9.65 -9.47
C ASP A 117 -6.46 10.17 -10.89
N ILE A 118 -6.10 9.36 -11.89
CA ILE A 118 -6.28 9.67 -13.32
C ILE A 118 -7.55 9.06 -13.91
N SER A 119 -8.53 8.66 -13.10
CA SER A 119 -9.78 8.05 -13.58
C SER A 119 -10.65 9.02 -14.40
N GLY A 120 -10.52 10.33 -14.19
CA GLY A 120 -11.26 11.39 -14.89
C GLY A 120 -10.92 11.56 -16.37
N LYS A 121 -11.63 12.46 -17.05
CA LYS A 121 -11.43 12.75 -18.49
C LYS A 121 -10.21 13.61 -18.77
N GLU A 122 -9.81 14.44 -17.82
CA GLU A 122 -8.68 15.38 -17.91
C GLU A 122 -7.53 14.90 -17.03
N VAL A 123 -6.31 14.94 -17.57
CA VAL A 123 -5.10 14.54 -16.85
C VAL A 123 -4.00 15.59 -17.05
N ILE A 124 -3.41 16.02 -15.94
CA ILE A 124 -2.25 16.92 -15.93
C ILE A 124 -0.98 16.10 -16.01
N VAL A 125 -0.15 16.38 -17.01
CA VAL A 125 1.14 15.72 -17.20
C VAL A 125 2.26 16.66 -16.73
N VAL A 126 3.13 16.16 -15.86
CA VAL A 126 4.26 16.89 -15.28
C VAL A 126 5.58 16.17 -15.53
N GLU A 127 6.71 16.83 -15.31
CA GLU A 127 8.03 16.24 -15.59
C GLU A 127 8.36 15.13 -14.58
N GLY A 128 8.23 15.40 -13.28
CA GLY A 128 8.75 14.55 -12.23
C GLY A 128 7.75 14.11 -11.16
N ARG A 129 8.16 13.10 -10.40
CA ARG A 129 7.44 12.63 -9.20
C ARG A 129 7.27 13.72 -8.14
N ALA A 130 8.21 14.66 -8.05
CA ALA A 130 8.14 15.77 -7.11
C ALA A 130 6.94 16.68 -7.41
N ASP A 131 6.65 16.91 -8.68
CA ASP A 131 5.54 17.75 -9.14
C ASP A 131 4.20 17.07 -8.88
N VAL A 132 4.12 15.76 -9.13
CA VAL A 132 2.97 14.92 -8.74
C VAL A 132 2.68 15.07 -7.25
N LEU A 133 3.71 14.93 -6.40
CA LEU A 133 3.58 15.10 -4.95
C LEU A 133 3.09 16.50 -4.59
N ASN A 134 3.67 17.53 -5.21
CA ASN A 134 3.35 18.91 -4.91
C ASN A 134 1.90 19.25 -5.29
N LEU A 135 1.46 18.85 -6.47
CA LEU A 135 0.08 19.05 -6.94
C LEU A 135 -0.92 18.30 -6.07
N MET A 136 -0.64 17.03 -5.72
CA MET A 136 -1.51 16.26 -4.84
C MET A 136 -1.63 16.84 -3.43
N ARG A 137 -0.54 17.42 -2.89
CA ARG A 137 -0.57 18.16 -1.62
C ARG A 137 -1.50 19.37 -1.69
N ASN A 138 -1.55 20.04 -2.83
CA ASN A 138 -2.39 21.20 -3.08
C ASN A 138 -3.81 20.85 -3.59
N GLY A 139 -4.21 19.57 -3.55
CA GLY A 139 -5.56 19.14 -3.88
C GLY A 139 -5.82 18.86 -5.36
N VAL A 140 -4.78 18.85 -6.19
CA VAL A 140 -4.83 18.49 -7.60
C VAL A 140 -4.40 17.04 -7.75
N SER A 141 -5.37 16.12 -7.89
CA SER A 141 -5.10 14.67 -7.87
C SER A 141 -5.01 14.02 -9.26
N ASN A 142 -5.54 14.66 -10.31
CA ASN A 142 -5.56 14.13 -11.67
C ASN A 142 -4.24 14.38 -12.41
N VAL A 143 -3.14 13.90 -11.84
CA VAL A 143 -1.78 14.17 -12.31
C VAL A 143 -0.98 12.90 -12.57
N ILE A 144 -0.10 12.92 -13.57
CA ILE A 144 0.86 11.85 -13.91
C ILE A 144 2.21 12.46 -14.32
N ALA A 145 3.33 11.84 -13.93
CA ALA A 145 4.65 12.29 -14.34
C ALA A 145 5.18 11.57 -15.58
N MET A 146 5.98 12.26 -16.40
CA MET A 146 6.75 11.67 -17.50
C MET A 146 8.03 10.98 -17.02
N ASN A 147 8.48 11.29 -15.81
CA ASN A 147 9.70 10.76 -15.20
C ASN A 147 10.98 11.10 -16.01
N GLY A 148 11.01 12.31 -16.57
CA GLY A 148 12.08 12.84 -17.40
C GLY A 148 11.56 13.66 -18.59
N THR A 149 12.47 14.05 -19.48
CA THR A 149 12.18 14.96 -20.61
C THR A 149 11.67 14.25 -21.87
N LYS A 150 11.78 12.93 -21.95
CA LYS A 150 11.31 12.14 -23.10
C LYS A 150 9.86 11.73 -22.89
N LEU A 151 9.00 11.95 -23.89
CA LEU A 151 7.60 11.53 -23.87
C LEU A 151 7.46 10.00 -23.80
N PRO A 152 6.93 9.43 -22.70
CA PRO A 152 6.70 7.99 -22.54
C PRO A 152 5.57 7.49 -23.46
N ASP A 153 5.64 6.24 -23.90
CA ASP A 153 4.60 5.64 -24.73
C ASP A 153 3.27 5.50 -23.97
N THR A 154 3.34 5.28 -22.65
CA THR A 154 2.19 5.27 -21.74
C THR A 154 1.39 6.57 -21.83
N ILE A 155 2.06 7.73 -21.90
CA ILE A 155 1.40 9.04 -22.02
C ILE A 155 0.82 9.23 -23.43
N LYS A 156 1.50 8.74 -24.47
CA LYS A 156 0.98 8.79 -25.85
C LYS A 156 -0.32 8.02 -25.97
N GLU A 157 -0.40 6.81 -25.42
CA GLU A 157 -1.64 6.05 -25.43
C GLU A 157 -2.73 6.74 -24.60
N LEU A 158 -2.39 7.24 -23.41
CA LEU A 158 -3.33 7.97 -22.55
C LEU A 158 -3.94 9.20 -23.25
N SER A 159 -3.14 9.91 -24.06
CA SER A 159 -3.57 11.10 -24.82
C SER A 159 -4.60 10.82 -25.92
N LYS A 160 -4.78 9.56 -26.33
CA LYS A 160 -5.82 9.18 -27.31
C LYS A 160 -7.21 9.10 -26.67
N GLU A 161 -7.27 8.89 -25.36
CA GLU A 161 -8.50 8.63 -24.62
C GLU A 161 -8.90 9.80 -23.69
N LYS A 162 -7.93 10.61 -23.28
CA LYS A 162 -8.10 11.66 -22.27
C LYS A 162 -7.56 13.00 -22.77
N GLU A 163 -8.14 14.07 -22.23
CA GLU A 163 -7.64 15.42 -22.44
C GLU A 163 -6.39 15.63 -21.59
N ILE A 164 -5.28 16.01 -22.25
CA ILE A 164 -3.98 16.16 -21.61
C ILE A 164 -3.63 17.62 -21.45
N ILE A 165 -3.34 18.03 -20.21
CA ILE A 165 -2.82 19.36 -19.88
C ILE A 165 -1.35 19.20 -19.50
N LEU A 166 -0.45 19.77 -20.30
CA LEU A 166 0.98 19.74 -20.00
C LEU A 166 1.34 20.87 -19.03
N PHE A 167 1.88 20.54 -17.87
CA PHE A 167 2.28 21.47 -16.83
C PHE A 167 3.74 21.21 -16.45
N ILE A 168 4.64 21.91 -17.13
CA ILE A 168 6.10 21.71 -17.06
C ILE A 168 6.81 23.02 -16.73
N ASP A 169 8.04 22.90 -16.24
CA ASP A 169 8.86 24.06 -15.90
C ASP A 169 9.21 24.87 -17.16
N GLY A 170 9.18 26.20 -17.05
CA GLY A 170 9.46 27.11 -18.17
C GLY A 170 10.94 27.27 -18.52
N ASP A 171 11.79 26.33 -18.10
CA ASP A 171 13.22 26.38 -18.26
C ASP A 171 13.69 25.69 -19.57
N ARG A 172 15.00 25.48 -19.72
CA ARG A 172 15.56 24.88 -20.93
C ARG A 172 15.22 23.39 -21.09
N GLY A 173 14.89 22.69 -20.01
CA GLY A 173 14.50 21.29 -20.04
C GLY A 173 13.03 21.11 -20.43
N GLY A 174 12.17 22.04 -20.01
CA GLY A 174 10.75 22.01 -20.35
C GLY A 174 10.38 22.64 -21.71
N LYS A 175 11.22 23.49 -22.31
CA LYS A 175 11.00 24.01 -23.68
C LYS A 175 11.46 23.04 -24.76
#